data_AF-A0A6B3CTM3-F1
#
_entry.id   AF-A0A6B3CTM3-F1
#
_cell.length_a   1.000
_cell.length_b   1.000
_cell.length_c   1.000
_cell.angle_alpha   90.00
_cell.angle_beta   90.00
_cell.angle_gamma   90.00
#
_symmetry.space_group_name_H-M   'P 1'
#
loop_
_entity.id
_entity.type
_entity.pdbx_description
1 polymer ?
#
loop_
_entity_poly.entity_id
_entity_poly.type
_entity_poly.pdbx_seq_one_letter_code
_entity_poly.pdbx_strand_id
1 'polypeptide(L)' 'SHRYWEVLARATYLVNNANFAEGVVKRPGSVHLQTQHGTPLKTMGVDQSPYPVVAAATGSFTKLLGRVDRWDYNL' A
#
# COMPACT_ATOMS: atom_id res chain seq x y z
N SER A 1 -2.05 13.62 13.37
CA SER A 1 -2.66 14.00 14.66
C SER A 1 -3.02 12.75 15.43
N HIS A 2 -3.28 12.83 16.74
CA HIS A 2 -3.74 11.68 17.54
C HIS A 2 -5.02 11.06 16.97
N ARG A 3 -5.98 11.91 16.60
CA ARG A 3 -7.26 11.51 16.00
C ARG A 3 -7.10 10.68 14.72
N TYR A 4 -6.10 10.98 13.88
CA TYR A 4 -5.82 10.22 12.66
C TYR A 4 -5.49 8.75 12.97
N TRP A 5 -4.58 8.52 13.91
CA TRP A 5 -4.17 7.17 14.30
C TRP A 5 -5.28 6.40 15.02
N GLU A 6 -6.08 7.10 15.84
CA GLU A 6 -7.27 6.51 16.45
C GLU A 6 -8.26 5.97 15.42
N VAL A 7 -8.50 6.70 14.32
CA VAL A 7 -9.41 6.27 13.26
C VAL A 7 -8.83 5.06 12.55
N LEU A 8 -7.56 5.11 12.13
CA LEU A 8 -6.90 4.00 11.45
C LEU A 8 -6.86 2.72 12.31
N ALA A 9 -6.68 2.87 13.62
CA ALA A 9 -6.64 1.74 14.54
C ALA A 9 -8.01 1.08 14.81
N ARG A 10 -9.13 1.72 14.43
CA ARG A 10 -10.50 1.25 14.75
C ARG A 10 -11.41 1.04 13.55
N ALA A 11 -11.11 1.65 12.40
CA ALA A 11 -11.99 1.58 11.24
C ALA A 11 -12.21 0.15 10.74
N THR A 12 -13.44 -0.15 10.34
CA THR A 12 -13.77 -1.40 9.65
C THR A 12 -13.41 -1.33 8.17
N TYR A 13 -13.60 -0.18 7.52
CA TYR A 13 -13.31 0.00 6.10
C TYR A 13 -12.26 1.09 5.91
N LEU A 14 -11.19 0.74 5.20
CA LEU A 14 -10.07 1.61 4.89
C LEU A 14 -9.92 1.69 3.38
N VAL A 15 -10.34 2.82 2.80
CA VAL A 15 -10.29 3.07 1.36
C VAL A 15 -9.13 4.00 1.05
N ASN A 16 -8.28 3.64 0.08
CA ASN A 16 -7.24 4.52 -0.43
C ASN A 16 -7.00 4.28 -1.94
N ASN A 17 -6.29 5.21 -2.56
CA ASN A 17 -5.85 5.15 -3.96
C ASN A 17 -4.32 5.07 -4.10
N ALA A 18 -3.58 4.95 -2.99
CA ALA A 18 -2.12 5.02 -2.94
C ALA A 18 -1.62 4.09 -1.83
N ASN A 19 -1.18 4.59 -0.68
CA ASN A 19 -0.79 3.74 0.45
C ASN A 19 -1.10 4.43 1.78
N PHE A 20 -1.53 3.65 2.76
CA PHE A 20 -1.44 4.07 4.16
C PHE A 20 0.00 4.03 4.66
N ALA A 21 0.28 4.79 5.73
CA ALA A 21 1.59 4.82 6.37
C ALA A 21 2.09 3.42 6.78
N GLU A 22 3.42 3.22 6.83
CA GLU A 22 4.02 1.91 7.13
C GLU A 22 3.57 1.34 8.48
N GLY A 23 3.33 2.20 9.48
CA GLY A 23 2.89 1.79 10.82
C GLY A 23 1.44 1.29 10.92
N VAL A 24 0.66 1.28 9.83
CA VAL A 24 -0.69 0.74 9.84
C VAL A 24 -0.66 -0.78 9.88
N VAL A 25 -1.23 -1.35 10.94
CA VAL A 25 -1.37 -2.80 11.13
C VAL A 25 -2.75 -3.25 10.66
N LYS A 26 -2.78 -4.29 9.83
CA LYS A 26 -4.02 -4.94 9.37
C LYS A 26 -4.66 -5.67 10.55
N ARG A 27 -5.90 -5.31 10.88
CA ARG A 27 -6.66 -5.93 11.98
C ARG A 27 -7.58 -7.04 11.45
N PRO A 28 -7.78 -8.14 12.20
CA PRO A 28 -8.87 -9.07 11.92
C PRO A 28 -10.22 -8.33 11.81
N GLY A 29 -11.00 -8.65 10.78
CA GLY A 29 -12.32 -8.05 10.52
C GLY A 29 -12.31 -6.64 9.92
N SER A 30 -11.14 -6.03 9.70
CA SER A 30 -11.05 -4.80 8.87
C SER A 30 -10.98 -5.16 7.39
N VAL A 31 -11.40 -4.24 6.52
CA VAL A 31 -11.40 -4.33 5.05
C VAL A 31 -10.60 -3.16 4.48
N HIS A 32 -9.60 -3.45 3.67
CA HIS A 32 -8.71 -2.51 3.01
C HIS A 32 -8.99 -2.58 1.50
N LEU A 33 -9.55 -1.50 0.97
CA LEU A 33 -9.85 -1.32 -0.46
C LEU A 33 -8.80 -0.40 -1.07
N GLN A 34 -8.06 -0.93 -2.05
CA GLN A 34 -7.20 -0.16 -2.93
C GLN A 34 -7.95 0.16 -4.23
N THR A 35 -8.04 1.43 -4.58
CA THR A 35 -8.72 1.87 -5.81
C THR A 35 -7.77 2.17 -6.96
N GLN A 36 -6.45 2.16 -6.70
CA GLN A 36 -5.44 2.63 -7.65
C GLN A 36 -5.71 4.08 -8.09
N HIS A 37 -4.91 4.55 -9.05
CA HIS A 37 -5.05 5.90 -9.60
C HIS A 37 -4.78 5.90 -11.12
N GLY A 38 -5.30 4.89 -11.81
CA GLY A 38 -5.25 4.77 -13.28
C GLY A 38 -4.42 3.60 -13.78
N THR A 39 -4.67 3.23 -15.04
CA THR A 39 -3.95 2.16 -15.72
C THR A 39 -2.47 2.53 -15.88
N PRO A 40 -1.52 1.72 -15.36
CA PRO A 40 -0.10 2.03 -15.48
C PRO A 40 0.35 2.07 -16.95
N LEU A 41 0.97 3.19 -17.36
CA LEU A 41 1.74 3.28 -18.60
C LEU A 41 3.25 3.11 -18.35
N LYS A 42 3.74 3.57 -17.19
CA LYS A 42 5.15 3.46 -16.78
C LYS A 42 5.39 2.14 -16.05
N THR A 43 6.61 1.59 -16.16
CA THR A 43 7.06 0.46 -15.31
C THR A 43 7.10 0.89 -13.85
N MET A 44 6.30 0.24 -13.00
CA MET A 44 6.15 0.61 -11.58
C MET A 44 6.09 -0.63 -10.67
N GLY A 45 6.23 -0.42 -9.37
CA GLY A 45 6.15 -1.51 -8.39
C GLY A 45 7.25 -2.55 -8.59
N VAL A 46 6.91 -3.82 -8.45
CA VAL A 46 7.86 -4.95 -8.58
C VAL A 46 8.41 -5.12 -9.99
N ASP A 47 7.73 -4.58 -11.01
CA ASP A 47 8.17 -4.64 -12.40
C ASP A 47 9.42 -3.77 -12.64
N GLN A 48 9.80 -2.92 -11.68
CA GLN A 48 11.07 -2.18 -11.72
C GLN A 48 12.28 -3.04 -11.34
N SER A 49 12.08 -4.22 -10.74
CA SER A 49 13.16 -5.09 -10.26
C SER A 49 14.19 -5.51 -11.32
N PRO A 50 13.85 -5.69 -12.61
CA PRO A 50 14.84 -6.03 -13.64
C PRO A 50 15.75 -4.85 -14.05
N TYR A 51 15.48 -3.62 -13.60
CA TYR A 51 16.20 -2.41 -14.01
C TYR A 51 17.12 -1.93 -12.87
N PRO A 52 18.42 -2.27 -12.85
CA PRO A 52 19.26 -2.17 -11.65
C PRO A 52 19.40 -0.75 -11.08
N VAL A 53 19.52 0.26 -11.95
CA VAL A 53 19.63 1.66 -11.54
C VAL A 53 18.33 2.14 -10.88
N VAL A 54 17.17 1.72 -11.40
CA VAL A 54 15.85 2.08 -10.84
C VAL A 54 15.61 1.32 -9.55
N ALA A 55 15.85 0.00 -9.55
CA ALA A 55 15.68 -0.86 -8.38
C ALA A 55 16.48 -0.37 -7.16
N ALA A 56 17.72 0.10 -7.39
CA ALA A 56 18.54 0.70 -6.33
C ALA A 56 17.94 1.99 -5.74
N ALA A 57 17.15 2.74 -6.52
CA ALA A 57 16.51 3.99 -6.10
C ALA A 57 15.07 3.81 -5.56
N THR A 58 14.37 2.74 -5.95
CA THR A 58 12.96 2.47 -5.56
C THR A 58 12.80 2.15 -4.07
N GLY A 59 13.87 1.72 -3.40
CA GLY A 59 13.85 1.31 -2.00
C GLY A 59 13.47 -0.16 -1.83
N SER A 60 12.87 -0.53 -0.69
CA SER A 60 12.61 -1.94 -0.36
C SER A 60 11.34 -2.49 -1.02
N PHE A 61 11.51 -3.44 -1.94
CA PHE A 61 10.40 -4.23 -2.50
C PHE A 61 9.69 -5.09 -1.44
N THR A 62 10.41 -5.57 -0.42
CA THR A 62 9.79 -6.30 0.70
C THR A 62 8.79 -5.42 1.45
N LYS A 63 9.15 -4.15 1.71
CA LYS A 63 8.22 -3.18 2.32
C LYS A 63 7.04 -2.88 1.41
N LEU A 64 7.26 -2.79 0.10
CA LEU A 64 6.18 -2.63 -0.88
C LEU A 64 5.20 -3.82 -0.81
N LEU A 65 5.70 -5.05 -0.88
CA LEU A 65 4.88 -6.26 -0.80
C LEU A 65 4.13 -6.34 0.55
N GLY A 66 4.76 -5.96 1.66
CA GLY A 66 4.10 -5.89 2.96
C GLY A 66 2.98 -4.83 3.07
N ARG A 67 2.94 -3.85 2.15
CA ARG A 67 1.78 -2.93 2.03
C ARG A 67 0.67 -3.54 1.18
N VAL A 68 1.04 -4.19 0.08
CA VAL A 68 0.12 -4.88 -0.83
C VAL A 68 -0.61 -6.03 -0.11
N ASP A 69 0.10 -6.77 0.74
CA ASP A 69 -0.43 -7.90 1.52
C ASP A 69 -1.58 -7.53 2.48
N ARG A 70 -1.76 -6.22 2.75
CA ARG A 70 -2.85 -5.75 3.60
C ARG A 70 -4.18 -5.56 2.86
N TRP A 71 -4.19 -5.54 1.54
CA TRP A 71 -5.37 -5.25 0.73
C TRP A 71 -6.26 -6.49 0.63
N ASP A 72 -7.56 -6.35 0.88
CA ASP A 72 -8.52 -7.41 0.59
C ASP A 72 -9.07 -7.27 -0.84
N TYR A 73 -9.13 -6.04 -1.34
CA TYR A 73 -9.61 -5.72 -2.67
C TYR A 73 -8.70 -4.72 -3.37
N ASN A 74 -8.55 -4.91 -4.68
CA ASN A 74 -7.86 -4.02 -5.59
C ASN A 74 -8.71 -3.86 -6.85
N LEU A 75 -9.03 -2.61 -7.23
CA LEU A 75 -9.84 -2.29 -8.41
C LEU A 75 -8.99 -2.00 -9.64
#